data_AF-A0A2Z6AGT8-F1
#
_entry.id   AF-A0A2Z6AGT8-F1
#
_cell.length_a   1.000
_cell.length_b   1.000
_cell.length_c   1.000
_cell.angle_alpha   90.00
_cell.angle_beta   90.00
_cell.angle_gamma   90.00
#
_symmetry.space_group_name_H-M   'P 1'
#
loop_
_entity.id
_entity.type
_entity.pdbx_description
1 polymer ?
#
loop_
_entity_poly.entity_id
_entity_poly.type
_entity_poly.pdbx_seq_one_letter_code
_entity_poly.pdbx_strand_id
1 'polypeptide(L)'
;MLSPDELHLAALGSKWSQWHQQQGVRARGLVKKPKRPLPPNPLIVEDLIAPGPIDTELPNGSSIAFIAEWGERRILFGGDAHPDLLAASLEPLAAGEGGRYRVDVLKASHHGSAKNTCRKLIEMLDCRRLAISTNGNIHCHPDPQAIALFLHFGPEGRKHLYFNYVTEQTRPWAKPEVADRYGYSAHFPPDEEGMIAIDVLADD
;
A
#
# COMPACT_ATOMS: atom_id res chain seq x y z
N MET A 1 14.40 -10.61 -2.16
CA MET A 1 13.84 -9.92 -0.97
C MET A 1 14.12 -8.45 -1.14
N LEU A 2 13.15 -7.56 -0.84
CA LEU A 2 13.25 -6.11 -1.08
C LEU A 2 13.42 -5.30 0.21
N SER A 3 12.92 -5.81 1.34
CA SER A 3 13.06 -5.19 2.66
C SER A 3 12.98 -6.30 3.71
N PRO A 4 13.61 -6.15 4.89
CA PRO A 4 14.53 -5.07 5.27
C PRO A 4 15.92 -5.24 4.64
N ASP A 5 16.72 -4.18 4.66
CA ASP A 5 18.18 -4.28 4.46
C ASP A 5 18.90 -4.55 5.78
N GLU A 6 20.22 -4.75 5.73
CA GLU A 6 21.04 -5.00 6.92
C GLU A 6 20.98 -3.85 7.94
N LEU A 7 20.90 -2.59 7.47
CA LEU A 7 20.89 -1.41 8.34
C LEU A 7 19.58 -1.33 9.15
N HIS A 8 18.44 -1.49 8.50
CA HIS A 8 17.13 -1.43 9.15
C HIS A 8 16.91 -2.63 10.08
N LEU A 9 17.39 -3.82 9.68
CA LEU A 9 17.35 -5.00 10.53
C LEU A 9 18.23 -4.82 11.79
N ALA A 10 19.45 -4.30 11.63
CA ALA A 10 20.34 -4.00 12.76
C ALA A 10 19.77 -2.91 13.68
N ALA A 11 19.13 -1.88 13.11
CA ALA A 11 18.49 -0.81 13.87
C ALA A 11 17.37 -1.35 14.78
N LEU A 12 16.54 -2.29 14.30
CA LEU A 12 15.59 -2.99 15.16
C LEU A 12 16.30 -3.81 16.24
N GLY A 13 17.32 -4.58 15.87
CA GLY A 13 18.11 -5.41 16.80
C GLY A 13 18.65 -4.63 17.99
N SER A 14 19.11 -3.39 17.78
CA SER A 14 19.64 -2.50 18.84
C SER A 14 18.61 -2.15 19.93
N LYS A 15 17.32 -2.16 19.58
CA LYS A 15 16.20 -1.89 20.51
C LYS A 15 15.46 -3.16 20.95
N TRP A 16 15.71 -4.28 20.28
CA TRP A 16 15.00 -5.53 20.51
C TRP A 16 15.07 -5.98 21.97
N SER A 17 16.26 -5.96 22.57
CA SER A 17 16.45 -6.37 23.97
C SER A 17 15.66 -5.48 24.95
N GLN A 18 15.62 -4.17 24.74
CA GLN A 18 14.83 -3.26 25.56
C GLN A 18 13.32 -3.48 25.36
N TRP A 19 12.89 -3.71 24.11
CA TRP A 19 11.48 -3.96 23.81
C TRP A 19 11.00 -5.28 24.40
N HIS A 20 11.82 -6.34 24.32
CA HIS A 20 11.56 -7.66 24.89
C HIS A 20 11.40 -7.58 26.42
N GLN A 21 12.24 -6.80 27.11
CA GLN A 21 12.14 -6.59 28.56
C GLN A 21 10.86 -5.84 28.99
N GLN A 22 10.27 -5.02 28.11
CA GLN A 22 9.07 -4.23 28.39
C GLN A 22 7.75 -4.93 28.00
N GLN A 23 7.81 -6.11 27.36
CA GLN A 23 6.64 -6.88 26.92
C GLN A 23 5.67 -7.22 28.06
N GLY A 24 6.18 -7.44 29.28
CA GLY A 24 5.37 -7.76 30.46
C GLY A 24 4.68 -6.57 31.13
N VAL A 25 4.98 -5.32 30.74
CA VAL A 25 4.50 -4.10 31.41
C VAL A 25 3.47 -3.32 30.57
N ARG A 26 3.32 -3.66 29.28
CA ARG A 26 2.34 -2.99 28.42
C ARG A 26 0.96 -3.63 28.57
N ALA A 27 0.15 -3.08 29.47
CA ALA A 27 -1.30 -3.17 29.32
C ALA A 27 -1.65 -2.65 27.91
N ARG A 28 -2.48 -3.39 27.16
CA ARG A 28 -3.13 -2.88 25.94
C ARG A 28 -4.09 -1.77 26.37
N GLY A 29 -3.55 -0.58 26.65
CA GLY A 29 -4.34 0.62 26.88
C GLY A 29 -5.19 0.90 25.65
N LEU A 30 -6.33 1.55 25.85
CA LEU A 30 -7.20 2.01 24.77
C LEU A 30 -6.37 2.89 23.81
N VAL A 31 -5.97 2.33 22.66
CA VAL A 31 -5.38 3.11 21.58
C VAL A 31 -6.47 4.05 21.10
N LYS A 32 -6.34 5.35 21.40
CA LYS A 32 -7.24 6.35 20.84
C LYS A 32 -7.15 6.26 19.32
N LYS A 33 -8.27 5.98 18.65
CA LYS A 33 -8.33 5.98 17.18
C LYS A 33 -7.83 7.35 16.69
N PRO A 34 -6.79 7.41 15.86
CA PRO A 34 -6.39 8.66 15.23
C PRO A 34 -7.57 9.17 14.40
N LYS A 35 -7.93 10.44 14.56
CA LYS A 35 -8.90 11.08 13.66
C LYS A 35 -8.18 11.40 12.36
N ARG A 36 -8.30 10.53 11.36
CA ARG A 36 -7.95 10.87 9.98
C ARG A 36 -9.19 11.44 9.28
N PRO A 37 -9.04 12.47 8.43
CA PRO A 37 -10.15 12.97 7.63
C PRO A 37 -10.64 11.89 6.67
N LEU A 38 -11.95 11.84 6.44
CA LEU A 38 -12.53 11.03 5.37
C LEU A 38 -12.08 11.55 4.00
N PRO A 39 -12.12 10.72 2.95
CA PRO A 39 -11.89 11.21 1.59
C PRO A 39 -12.83 12.39 1.29
N PRO A 40 -12.34 13.45 0.62
CA PRO A 40 -13.14 14.62 0.32
C PRO A 40 -14.32 14.29 -0.59
N ASN A 41 -15.37 15.11 -0.50
CA ASN A 41 -16.52 15.06 -1.39
C ASN A 41 -16.81 16.49 -1.92
N PRO A 42 -16.57 16.78 -3.21
CA PRO A 42 -16.20 15.85 -4.28
C PRO A 42 -14.80 15.24 -4.09
N LEU A 43 -14.61 14.01 -4.58
CA LEU A 43 -13.30 13.35 -4.59
C LEU A 43 -12.55 13.74 -5.85
N ILE A 44 -11.48 14.51 -5.69
CA ILE A 44 -10.62 14.98 -6.77
C ILE A 44 -9.22 14.40 -6.51
N VAL A 45 -8.76 13.51 -7.39
CA VAL A 45 -7.48 12.79 -7.23
C VAL A 45 -6.30 13.76 -7.23
N GLU A 46 -6.33 14.79 -8.09
CA GLU A 46 -5.27 15.79 -8.18
C GLU A 46 -5.06 16.54 -6.85
N ASP A 47 -6.13 16.85 -6.12
CA ASP A 47 -6.08 17.56 -4.84
C ASP A 47 -5.47 16.71 -3.71
N LEU A 48 -5.39 15.39 -3.91
CA LEU A 48 -4.85 14.43 -2.96
C LEU A 48 -3.36 14.16 -3.18
N ILE A 49 -2.77 14.67 -4.28
CA ILE A 49 -1.37 14.46 -4.61
C ILE A 49 -0.54 15.58 -3.98
N ALA A 50 -0.09 15.33 -2.75
CA ALA A 50 0.83 16.22 -2.06
C ALA A 50 1.97 15.40 -1.44
N PRO A 51 3.21 15.93 -1.40
CA PRO A 51 4.27 15.36 -0.59
C PRO A 51 3.81 15.27 0.86
N GLY A 52 3.90 14.07 1.43
CA GLY A 52 3.56 13.80 2.82
C GLY A 52 4.78 13.36 3.63
N PRO A 53 4.65 13.28 4.97
CA PRO A 53 5.67 12.67 5.79
C PRO A 53 5.81 11.19 5.44
N ILE A 54 7.06 10.70 5.38
CA ILE A 54 7.37 9.29 5.21
C ILE A 54 7.41 8.60 6.58
N ASP A 55 7.10 7.30 6.62
CA ASP A 55 7.21 6.47 7.81
C ASP A 55 8.69 6.34 8.24
N THR A 56 8.98 6.57 9.52
CA THR A 56 10.32 6.46 10.11
C THR A 56 10.35 5.47 11.28
N GLU A 57 9.26 4.73 11.51
CA GLU A 57 9.16 3.78 12.61
C GLU A 57 10.04 2.56 12.36
N LEU A 58 10.87 2.23 13.35
CA LEU A 58 11.83 1.13 13.25
C LEU A 58 11.19 -0.24 12.99
N PRO A 59 10.06 -0.62 13.64
CA PRO A 59 9.39 -1.89 13.32
C PRO A 59 8.98 -1.97 11.85
N ASN A 60 8.49 -0.86 11.28
CA ASN A 60 8.02 -0.81 9.90
C ASN A 60 9.20 -0.90 8.92
N GLY A 61 10.34 -0.27 9.25
CA GLY A 61 11.59 -0.42 8.51
C GLY A 61 12.16 -1.85 8.49
N SER A 62 11.77 -2.69 9.45
CA SER A 62 12.15 -4.11 9.51
C SER A 62 11.19 -5.06 8.76
N SER A 63 10.17 -4.52 8.08
CA SER A 63 9.15 -5.32 7.41
C SER A 63 9.72 -6.16 6.29
N ILE A 64 9.28 -7.41 6.18
CA ILE A 64 9.64 -8.27 5.06
C ILE A 64 8.80 -7.86 3.83
N ALA A 65 9.45 -7.21 2.86
CA ALA A 65 8.86 -6.93 1.56
C ALA A 65 9.50 -7.83 0.50
N PHE A 66 8.68 -8.39 -0.39
CA PHE A 66 9.13 -9.38 -1.37
C PHE A 66 8.21 -9.43 -2.59
N ILE A 67 8.73 -10.06 -3.65
CA ILE A 67 7.98 -10.38 -4.87
C ILE A 67 7.74 -11.89 -4.84
N ALA A 68 6.47 -12.29 -4.96
CA ALA A 68 6.09 -13.67 -5.20
C ALA A 68 5.91 -13.88 -6.70
N GLU A 69 6.56 -14.90 -7.25
CA GLU A 69 6.51 -15.22 -8.67
C GLU A 69 5.93 -16.62 -8.88
N TRP A 70 5.01 -16.74 -9.84
CA TRP A 70 4.48 -18.01 -10.31
C TRP A 70 4.21 -17.94 -11.81
N GLY A 71 4.91 -18.76 -12.59
CA GLY A 71 4.94 -18.60 -14.04
C GLY A 71 5.46 -17.22 -14.42
N GLU A 72 4.71 -16.51 -15.27
CA GLU A 72 5.02 -15.13 -15.69
C GLU A 72 4.33 -14.05 -14.83
N ARG A 73 3.71 -14.46 -13.71
CA ARG A 73 2.96 -13.54 -12.83
C ARG A 73 3.80 -13.16 -11.62
N ARG A 74 3.73 -11.88 -11.25
CA ARG A 74 4.45 -11.27 -10.14
C ARG A 74 3.51 -10.51 -9.23
N ILE A 75 3.61 -10.76 -7.93
CA ILE A 75 2.88 -10.02 -6.89
C ILE A 75 3.88 -9.36 -5.96
N LEU A 76 3.79 -8.04 -5.82
CA LEU A 76 4.61 -7.28 -4.88
C LEU A 76 3.89 -7.15 -3.54
N PHE A 77 4.48 -7.73 -2.50
CA PHE A 77 4.07 -7.56 -1.11
C PHE A 77 4.98 -6.55 -0.42
N GLY A 78 4.47 -5.33 -0.22
CA GLY A 78 5.23 -4.23 0.40
C GLY A 78 5.36 -4.31 1.93
N GLY A 79 4.62 -5.21 2.60
CA GLY A 79 4.55 -5.25 4.07
C GLY A 79 4.20 -3.87 4.64
N ASP A 80 4.87 -3.46 5.70
CA ASP A 80 4.82 -2.09 6.20
C ASP A 80 6.13 -1.34 5.90
N ALA A 81 6.88 -1.78 4.89
CA ALA A 81 8.21 -1.28 4.59
C ALA A 81 8.23 0.23 4.33
N HIS A 82 9.37 0.86 4.62
CA HIS A 82 9.60 2.25 4.26
C HIS A 82 9.63 2.39 2.72
N PRO A 83 8.95 3.38 2.14
CA PRO A 83 8.75 3.47 0.70
C PRO A 83 10.06 3.79 -0.03
N ASP A 84 10.97 4.55 0.60
CA ASP A 84 12.27 4.89 0.01
C ASP A 84 13.20 3.69 -0.09
N LEU A 85 13.19 2.82 0.93
CA LEU A 85 13.92 1.55 0.90
C LEU A 85 13.35 0.63 -0.18
N LEU A 86 12.03 0.45 -0.21
CA LEU A 86 11.37 -0.38 -1.22
C LEU A 86 11.64 0.13 -2.64
N ALA A 87 11.61 1.46 -2.83
CA ALA A 87 11.95 2.10 -4.08
C ALA A 87 13.41 1.82 -4.49
N ALA A 88 14.37 2.02 -3.57
CA ALA A 88 15.79 1.78 -3.86
C ALA A 88 16.07 0.31 -4.24
N SER A 89 15.39 -0.65 -3.60
CA SER A 89 15.53 -2.07 -3.91
C SER A 89 14.88 -2.47 -5.24
N LEU A 90 13.83 -1.77 -5.68
CA LEU A 90 13.17 -2.00 -6.98
C LEU A 90 13.89 -1.31 -8.14
N GLU A 91 14.62 -0.22 -7.89
CA GLU A 91 15.32 0.57 -8.91
C GLU A 91 16.19 -0.26 -9.87
N PRO A 92 17.06 -1.19 -9.43
CA PRO A 92 17.83 -2.03 -10.36
C PRO A 92 16.96 -2.99 -11.18
N LEU A 93 15.84 -3.46 -10.63
CA LEU A 93 14.90 -4.34 -11.34
C LEU A 93 14.14 -3.58 -12.42
N ALA A 94 13.66 -2.38 -12.09
CA ALA A 94 13.01 -1.49 -13.04
C ALA A 94 13.96 -1.07 -14.16
N ALA A 95 15.23 -0.77 -13.84
CA ALA A 95 16.25 -0.47 -14.84
C ALA A 95 16.49 -1.65 -15.81
N GLY A 96 16.45 -2.88 -15.30
CA GLY A 96 16.54 -4.10 -16.12
C GLY A 96 15.35 -4.32 -17.06
N GLU A 97 14.22 -3.65 -16.83
CA GLU A 97 12.97 -3.76 -17.60
C GLU A 97 12.60 -2.45 -18.33
N GLY A 98 13.59 -1.57 -18.58
CA GLY A 98 13.36 -0.35 -19.38
C GLY A 98 12.74 0.82 -18.60
N GLY A 99 12.86 0.81 -17.28
CA GLY A 99 12.49 1.91 -16.38
C GLY A 99 11.24 1.67 -15.54
N ARG A 100 10.45 0.62 -15.84
CA ARG A 100 9.33 0.17 -15.00
C ARG A 100 9.41 -1.33 -14.80
N TYR A 101 9.28 -1.77 -13.55
CA TYR A 101 9.24 -3.17 -13.18
C TYR A 101 7.82 -3.69 -13.29
N ARG A 102 7.61 -4.74 -14.10
CA ARG A 102 6.30 -5.37 -14.27
C ARG A 102 5.88 -6.08 -12.99
N VAL A 103 4.68 -5.75 -12.51
CA VAL A 103 4.01 -6.42 -11.40
C VAL A 103 2.52 -6.56 -11.71
N ASP A 104 1.97 -7.76 -11.64
CA ASP A 104 0.55 -7.99 -11.94
C ASP A 104 -0.36 -7.51 -10.79
N VAL A 105 0.11 -7.56 -9.54
CA VAL A 105 -0.62 -7.03 -8.36
C VAL A 105 0.34 -6.39 -7.35
N LEU A 106 0.05 -5.14 -6.97
CA LEU A 106 0.68 -4.50 -5.81
C LEU A 106 -0.23 -4.65 -4.59
N LYS A 107 0.24 -5.34 -3.55
CA LYS A 107 -0.38 -5.27 -2.23
C LYS A 107 0.07 -3.98 -1.55
N ALA A 108 -0.86 -3.06 -1.30
CA ALA A 108 -0.55 -1.76 -0.71
C ALA A 108 0.17 -1.92 0.63
N SER A 109 1.29 -1.21 0.79
CA SER A 109 2.08 -1.22 2.03
C SER A 109 1.29 -0.60 3.18
N HIS A 110 1.44 -1.15 4.38
CA HIS A 110 0.83 -0.66 5.61
C HIS A 110 -0.65 -0.29 5.41
N HIS A 111 -1.40 -1.24 4.87
CA HIS A 111 -2.84 -1.11 4.64
C HIS A 111 -3.25 0.01 3.68
N GLY A 112 -2.33 0.59 2.90
CA GLY A 112 -2.57 1.77 2.08
C GLY A 112 -2.29 3.08 2.82
N SER A 113 -1.29 3.08 3.70
CA SER A 113 -0.79 4.30 4.34
C SER A 113 -0.08 5.20 3.33
N ALA A 114 -0.43 6.49 3.32
CA ALA A 114 0.26 7.50 2.53
C ALA A 114 1.73 7.70 2.95
N LYS A 115 2.08 7.29 4.18
CA LYS A 115 3.46 7.35 4.67
C LYS A 115 4.33 6.20 4.18
N ASN A 116 3.72 5.13 3.67
CA ASN A 116 4.38 3.91 3.22
C ASN A 116 4.29 3.72 1.69
N THR A 117 3.98 4.80 0.99
CA THR A 117 4.03 4.88 -0.47
C THR A 117 4.59 6.23 -0.88
N CYS A 118 5.15 6.33 -2.08
CA CYS A 118 5.65 7.59 -2.61
C CYS A 118 5.57 7.59 -4.14
N ARG A 119 5.69 8.78 -4.74
CA ARG A 119 5.71 8.94 -6.20
C ARG A 119 6.76 8.05 -6.87
N LYS A 120 8.03 8.09 -6.39
CA LYS A 120 9.14 7.31 -6.97
C LYS A 120 8.78 5.82 -7.02
N LEU A 121 8.24 5.27 -5.94
CA LEU A 121 7.81 3.87 -5.87
C LEU A 121 6.76 3.53 -6.95
N ILE A 122 5.72 4.36 -7.09
CA ILE A 122 4.64 4.10 -8.05
C ILE A 122 5.12 4.27 -9.50
N GLU A 123 5.93 5.29 -9.80
CA GLU A 123 6.44 5.53 -11.16
C GLU A 123 7.34 4.40 -11.66
N MET A 124 7.99 3.65 -10.77
CA MET A 124 8.83 2.50 -11.11
C MET A 124 8.05 1.21 -11.35
N LEU A 125 6.73 1.18 -11.12
CA LEU A 125 5.92 -0.02 -11.30
C LEU A 125 5.12 0.08 -12.60
N ASP A 126 5.14 -0.99 -13.39
CA ASP A 126 4.11 -1.27 -14.38
C ASP A 126 3.09 -2.23 -13.75
N CYS A 127 2.14 -1.64 -13.04
CA CYS A 127 1.11 -2.35 -12.28
C CYS A 127 -0.22 -1.60 -12.35
N ARG A 128 -1.30 -2.31 -12.69
CA ARG A 128 -2.66 -1.76 -12.77
C ARG A 128 -3.59 -2.23 -11.66
N ARG A 129 -3.16 -3.19 -10.81
CA ARG A 129 -3.99 -3.79 -9.77
C ARG A 129 -3.43 -3.49 -8.37
N LEU A 130 -4.18 -2.74 -7.57
CA LEU A 130 -3.83 -2.38 -6.19
C LEU A 130 -4.73 -3.11 -5.19
N ALA A 131 -4.14 -3.91 -4.32
CA ALA A 131 -4.85 -4.68 -3.30
C ALA A 131 -4.69 -4.07 -1.89
N ILE A 132 -5.81 -3.66 -1.31
CA ILE A 132 -5.92 -2.95 -0.03
C ILE A 132 -6.62 -3.89 0.97
N SER A 133 -5.92 -4.20 2.06
CA SER A 133 -6.41 -5.12 3.09
C SER A 133 -6.51 -4.41 4.41
N THR A 134 -7.69 -3.87 4.76
CA THR A 134 -7.92 -3.18 6.04
C THR A 134 -9.39 -2.83 6.24
N ASN A 135 -9.86 -2.90 7.49
CA ASN A 135 -11.15 -2.37 7.93
C ASN A 135 -11.04 -0.96 8.53
N GLY A 136 -9.83 -0.36 8.52
CA GLY A 136 -9.59 0.99 9.02
C GLY A 136 -9.74 1.17 10.54
N ASN A 137 -10.00 0.11 11.32
CA ASN A 137 -10.42 0.27 12.72
C ASN A 137 -9.36 0.86 13.65
N ILE A 138 -8.08 0.63 13.36
CA ILE A 138 -6.96 1.07 14.22
C ILE A 138 -6.35 2.37 13.69
N HIS A 139 -6.07 2.45 12.38
CA HIS A 139 -5.30 3.54 11.78
C HIS A 139 -6.07 4.39 10.76
N CYS A 140 -7.35 4.07 10.50
CA CYS A 140 -8.19 4.73 9.50
C CYS A 140 -7.64 4.67 8.07
N HIS A 141 -6.94 3.58 7.74
CA HIS A 141 -6.51 3.26 6.38
C HIS A 141 -7.64 2.65 5.54
N PRO A 142 -7.57 2.70 4.19
CA PRO A 142 -6.50 3.32 3.40
C PRO A 142 -6.53 4.85 3.44
N ASP A 143 -5.37 5.48 3.25
CA ASP A 143 -5.30 6.93 3.04
C ASP A 143 -5.65 7.25 1.57
N PRO A 144 -6.50 8.26 1.32
CA PRO A 144 -6.88 8.61 -0.05
C PRO A 144 -5.69 9.06 -0.90
N GLN A 145 -4.65 9.64 -0.29
CA GLN A 145 -3.41 10.04 -0.97
C GLN A 145 -2.66 8.83 -1.54
N ALA A 146 -2.66 7.68 -0.86
CA ALA A 146 -1.98 6.49 -1.35
C ALA A 146 -2.63 5.96 -2.64
N ILE A 147 -3.96 5.97 -2.68
CA ILE A 147 -4.74 5.57 -3.86
C ILE A 147 -4.57 6.61 -4.97
N ALA A 148 -4.59 7.91 -4.64
CA ALA A 148 -4.39 8.99 -5.61
C ALA A 148 -3.02 8.89 -6.31
N LEU A 149 -1.95 8.63 -5.55
CA LEU A 149 -0.62 8.40 -6.12
C LEU A 149 -0.62 7.23 -7.11
N PHE A 150 -1.25 6.11 -6.74
CA PHE A 150 -1.36 4.93 -7.61
C PHE A 150 -2.11 5.23 -8.92
N LEU A 151 -3.28 5.89 -8.83
CA LEU A 151 -4.09 6.22 -9.99
C LEU A 151 -3.41 7.22 -10.93
N HIS A 152 -2.68 8.19 -10.37
CA HIS A 152 -2.11 9.29 -11.14
C HIS A 152 -0.72 8.99 -11.72
N PHE A 153 0.16 8.32 -10.97
CA PHE A 153 1.54 8.04 -11.39
C PHE A 153 1.76 6.61 -11.91
N GLY A 154 0.78 5.73 -11.72
CA GLY A 154 0.77 4.39 -12.31
C GLY A 154 0.74 4.44 -13.85
N PRO A 155 0.93 3.28 -14.51
CA PRO A 155 0.90 3.20 -15.97
C PRO A 155 -0.45 3.66 -16.54
N GLU A 156 -0.46 4.02 -17.82
CA GLU A 156 -1.70 4.27 -18.57
C GLU A 156 -2.59 3.02 -18.64
N GLY A 157 -3.87 3.22 -18.97
CA GLY A 157 -4.89 2.18 -18.99
C GLY A 157 -5.75 2.15 -17.73
N ARG A 158 -6.74 1.25 -17.72
CA ARG A 158 -7.70 1.13 -16.62
C ARG A 158 -7.03 0.51 -15.40
N LYS A 159 -7.24 1.11 -14.21
CA LYS A 159 -6.72 0.60 -12.94
C LYS A 159 -7.78 -0.20 -12.20
N HIS A 160 -7.36 -1.10 -11.32
CA HIS A 160 -8.23 -1.95 -10.52
C HIS A 160 -7.87 -1.77 -9.05
N LEU A 161 -8.82 -1.28 -8.25
CA LEU A 161 -8.69 -1.11 -6.82
C LEU A 161 -9.45 -2.24 -6.13
N TYR A 162 -8.76 -3.08 -5.37
CA TYR A 162 -9.36 -4.20 -4.65
C TYR A 162 -9.38 -3.89 -3.16
N PHE A 163 -10.57 -3.73 -2.59
CA PHE A 163 -10.78 -3.50 -1.17
C PHE A 163 -11.41 -4.74 -0.55
N ASN A 164 -10.88 -5.22 0.57
CA ASN A 164 -11.52 -6.32 1.30
C ASN A 164 -12.59 -5.86 2.31
N TYR A 165 -12.82 -4.56 2.48
CA TYR A 165 -13.87 -4.01 3.34
C TYR A 165 -14.54 -2.79 2.70
N VAL A 166 -15.83 -2.60 3.01
CA VAL A 166 -16.61 -1.41 2.65
C VAL A 166 -16.69 -0.47 3.86
N THR A 167 -15.83 0.55 3.89
CA THR A 167 -15.73 1.51 5.01
C THR A 167 -16.01 2.93 4.54
N GLU A 168 -16.09 3.90 5.46
CA GLU A 168 -16.20 5.32 5.09
C GLU A 168 -14.98 5.80 4.26
N GLN A 169 -13.83 5.16 4.43
CA GLN A 169 -12.61 5.44 3.66
C GLN A 169 -12.66 4.86 2.25
N THR A 170 -13.35 3.73 2.03
CA THR A 170 -13.35 3.02 0.73
C THR A 170 -14.60 3.32 -0.12
N ARG A 171 -15.75 3.60 0.51
CA ARG A 171 -17.02 3.91 -0.20
C ARG A 171 -16.92 5.03 -1.25
N PRO A 172 -16.19 6.14 -1.02
CA PRO A 172 -16.08 7.20 -2.04
C PRO A 172 -15.47 6.72 -3.37
N TRP A 173 -14.65 5.66 -3.34
CA TRP A 173 -14.04 5.06 -4.53
C TRP A 173 -14.98 4.11 -5.29
N ALA A 174 -16.14 3.76 -4.74
CA ALA A 174 -17.14 2.93 -5.43
C ALA A 174 -18.02 3.74 -6.40
N LYS A 175 -17.94 5.08 -6.35
CA LYS A 175 -18.79 5.99 -7.12
C LYS A 175 -18.46 5.91 -8.62
N PRO A 176 -19.41 5.53 -9.49
CA PRO A 176 -19.17 5.43 -10.93
C PRO A 176 -18.63 6.72 -11.55
N GLU A 177 -19.13 7.88 -11.10
CA GLU A 177 -18.67 9.18 -11.59
C GLU A 177 -17.19 9.48 -11.29
N VAL A 178 -16.67 8.92 -10.19
CA VAL A 178 -15.25 9.02 -9.83
C VAL A 178 -14.44 7.97 -10.59
N ALA A 179 -14.95 6.73 -10.65
CA ALA A 179 -14.32 5.61 -11.35
C ALA A 179 -14.11 5.90 -12.85
N ASP A 180 -15.12 6.45 -13.51
CA ASP A 180 -15.06 6.78 -14.94
C ASP A 180 -14.16 7.98 -15.20
N ARG A 181 -14.21 9.02 -14.36
CA ARG A 181 -13.34 10.19 -14.47
C ARG A 181 -11.86 9.83 -14.42
N TYR A 182 -11.48 8.89 -13.56
CA TYR A 182 -10.08 8.52 -13.30
C TYR A 182 -9.67 7.18 -13.93
N GLY A 183 -10.56 6.57 -14.73
CA GLY A 183 -10.27 5.34 -15.47
C GLY A 183 -9.89 4.18 -14.56
N TYR A 184 -10.73 3.85 -13.57
CA TYR A 184 -10.52 2.67 -12.73
C TYR A 184 -11.81 1.88 -12.48
N SER A 185 -11.65 0.69 -11.92
CA SER A 185 -12.72 -0.15 -11.39
C SER A 185 -12.43 -0.45 -9.91
N ALA A 186 -13.42 -0.27 -9.05
CA ALA A 186 -13.33 -0.63 -7.64
C ALA A 186 -14.05 -1.95 -7.38
N HIS A 187 -13.34 -2.88 -6.75
CA HIS A 187 -13.80 -4.22 -6.41
C HIS A 187 -13.91 -4.32 -4.88
N PHE A 188 -15.03 -4.84 -4.41
CA PHE A 188 -15.35 -5.02 -3.00
C PHE A 188 -15.70 -6.49 -2.73
N PRO A 189 -15.63 -6.96 -1.46
CA PRO A 189 -16.05 -8.31 -1.10
C PRO A 189 -17.50 -8.57 -1.59
N PRO A 190 -17.76 -9.64 -2.36
CA PRO A 190 -19.10 -9.95 -2.83
C PRO A 190 -19.99 -10.54 -1.72
N ASP A 191 -19.40 -11.35 -0.84
CA ASP A 191 -20.13 -12.16 0.14
C ASP A 191 -19.71 -11.87 1.59
N GLU A 192 -18.40 -11.88 1.87
CA GLU A 192 -17.84 -11.79 3.22
C GLU A 192 -16.83 -10.65 3.35
N GLU A 193 -17.07 -9.75 4.32
CA GLU A 193 -16.10 -8.72 4.67
C GLU A 193 -14.79 -9.33 5.19
N GLY A 194 -13.67 -8.78 4.73
CA GLY A 194 -12.34 -9.25 5.06
C GLY A 194 -11.69 -10.13 3.99
N MET A 195 -12.47 -10.66 3.05
CA MET A 195 -11.97 -11.49 1.96
C MET A 195 -12.16 -10.82 0.59
N ILE A 196 -11.14 -10.92 -0.27
CA ILE A 196 -11.26 -10.56 -1.68
C ILE A 196 -10.37 -11.49 -2.50
N ALA A 197 -10.88 -11.97 -3.62
CA ALA A 197 -10.15 -12.80 -4.57
C ALA A 197 -9.72 -11.97 -5.78
N ILE A 198 -8.48 -12.18 -6.22
CA ILE A 198 -7.93 -11.56 -7.43
C ILE A 198 -7.43 -12.70 -8.29
N ASP A 199 -8.06 -12.88 -9.45
CA ASP A 199 -7.55 -13.81 -10.46
C ASP A 199 -6.37 -13.13 -11.17
N VAL A 200 -5.17 -13.63 -10.92
CA VAL A 200 -3.93 -13.12 -11.52
C VAL A 200 -3.65 -13.74 -12.89
N LEU A 201 -4.46 -14.70 -13.33
CA LEU A 201 -4.34 -15.38 -14.63
C LEU A 201 -5.33 -14.83 -15.66
N ALA A 202 -6.40 -14.18 -15.22
CA ALA A 202 -7.27 -13.43 -16.09
C ALA A 202 -6.50 -12.30 -16.78
N ASP A 203 -6.64 -12.23 -18.10
CA ASP A 203 -6.16 -11.09 -18.89
C ASP A 203 -7.12 -9.91 -18.70
N ASP A 204 -6.56 -8.70 -18.52
CA ASP A 204 -7.30 -7.43 -18.43
C ASP A 204 -7.60 -6.84 -19.83
#